data_AF-A0A7Y5RYN6-F1
#
_entry.id   AF-A0A7Y5RYN6-F1
#
_cell.length_a   1.000
_cell.length_b   1.000
_cell.length_c   1.000
_cell.angle_alpha   90.00
_cell.angle_beta   90.00
_cell.angle_gamma   90.00
#
_symmetry.space_group_name_H-M   'P 1'
#
loop_
_entity.id
_entity.type
_entity.pdbx_description
1 polymer ?
#
loop_
_entity_poly.entity_id
_entity_poly.type
_entity_poly.pdbx_seq_one_letter_code
_entity_poly.pdbx_strand_id
1 'polypeptide(L)'
;TDAGSAYVYTRSGGVWTEQDRLAASDAAAVDRFGYSVALSGDTAVVGAMLDDHAGGTDAGSAYIFDQQCCCAGDMNADGTVDGSDIPLFVNKLLTGGACP
;
A
#
# COMPACT_ATOMS: atom_id res chain seq x y z
N THR A 1 15.70 -5.09 8.81
CA THR A 1 15.82 -3.75 9.42
C THR A 1 14.63 -3.56 10.34
N ASP A 2 14.81 -2.84 11.45
CA ASP A 2 13.79 -2.50 12.44
C ASP A 2 13.05 -1.19 12.08
N ALA A 3 12.95 -0.91 10.77
CA ALA A 3 12.34 0.29 10.21
C ALA A 3 10.86 0.45 10.60
N GLY A 4 10.16 -0.67 10.86
CA GLY A 4 8.73 -0.73 11.07
C GLY A 4 7.97 -1.17 9.81
N SER A 5 6.67 -1.45 9.97
CA SER A 5 5.75 -1.85 8.91
C SER A 5 4.32 -1.57 9.37
N ALA A 6 3.41 -1.31 8.43
CA ALA A 6 1.98 -1.24 8.68
C ALA A 6 1.30 -2.40 7.95
N TYR A 7 0.21 -2.90 8.49
CA TYR A 7 -0.49 -4.08 7.95
C TYR A 7 -1.96 -3.74 7.72
N VAL A 8 -2.48 -4.16 6.57
CA VAL A 8 -3.88 -3.97 6.19
C VAL A 8 -4.62 -5.26 6.48
N TYR A 9 -5.68 -5.18 7.27
CA TYR A 9 -6.56 -6.30 7.56
C TYR A 9 -8.00 -5.98 7.16
N THR A 10 -8.68 -6.94 6.53
CA THR A 10 -10.13 -6.89 6.31
C THR A 10 -10.83 -7.78 7.32
N ARG A 11 -12.01 -7.35 7.76
CA ARG A 11 -12.83 -8.13 8.69
C ARG A 11 -14.06 -8.68 7.99
N SER A 12 -14.21 -10.00 7.96
CA SER A 12 -15.39 -10.67 7.43
C SER A 12 -15.82 -11.82 8.35
N GLY A 13 -17.11 -11.92 8.66
CA GLY A 13 -17.63 -12.97 9.55
C GLY A 13 -16.98 -13.00 10.94
N GLY A 14 -16.45 -11.87 11.42
CA GLY A 14 -15.71 -11.77 12.68
C GLY A 14 -14.23 -12.15 12.62
N VAL A 15 -13.76 -12.68 11.48
CA VAL A 15 -12.36 -13.03 11.24
C VAL A 15 -11.63 -11.86 10.60
N TRP A 16 -10.41 -11.58 11.07
CA TRP A 16 -9.48 -10.64 10.44
C TRP A 16 -8.56 -11.41 9.50
N THR A 17 -8.43 -10.94 8.27
CA THR A 17 -7.54 -11.52 7.26
C THR A 17 -6.59 -10.46 6.76
N GLU A 18 -5.29 -10.71 6.88
CA GLU A 18 -4.24 -9.83 6.34
C GLU A 18 -4.40 -9.76 4.82
N GLN A 19 -4.47 -8.54 4.29
CA GLN A 19 -4.53 -8.29 2.86
C GLN A 19 -3.15 -7.90 2.33
N ASP A 20 -2.43 -7.07 3.09
CA ASP A 20 -1.19 -6.49 2.63
C ASP A 20 -0.29 -6.02 3.79
N ARG A 21 0.99 -5.88 3.49
CA ARG A 21 2.01 -5.29 4.36
C ARG A 21 2.62 -4.08 3.66
N LEU A 22 2.34 -2.91 4.22
CA LEU A 22 2.89 -1.63 3.79
C LEU A 22 4.26 -1.40 4.44
N ALA A 23 5.23 -0.97 3.63
CA ALA A 23 6.56 -0.59 4.07
C ALA A 23 7.01 0.68 3.32
N ALA A 24 7.82 1.51 3.97
CA ALA A 24 8.49 2.62 3.29
C ALA A 24 9.41 2.10 2.16
N SER A 25 9.42 2.81 1.03
CA SER A 25 10.25 2.49 -0.14
C SER A 25 11.75 2.60 0.14
N ASP A 26 12.11 3.46 1.08
CA ASP A 26 13.44 3.87 1.51
C ASP A 26 13.73 3.49 2.98
N ALA A 27 12.94 2.55 3.51
CA ALA A 27 13.00 2.09 4.89
C ALA A 27 14.43 1.83 5.40
N ALA A 28 14.85 2.64 6.37
CA ALA A 28 16.08 2.51 7.12
C ALA A 28 15.81 2.10 8.58
N ALA A 29 16.87 1.69 9.27
CA ALA A 29 16.75 1.30 10.67
C ALA A 29 16.32 2.49 11.52
N VAL A 30 15.43 2.26 12.48
CA VAL A 30 14.97 3.26 13.46
C VAL A 30 13.99 4.33 12.94
N ASP A 31 13.62 4.39 11.65
CA ASP A 31 12.69 5.41 11.11
C ASP A 31 11.28 5.40 11.73
N ARG A 32 10.90 4.29 12.37
CA ARG A 32 9.58 4.05 13.00
C ARG A 32 8.42 4.21 12.01
N PHE A 33 8.57 3.68 10.81
CA PHE A 33 7.46 3.53 9.88
C PHE A 33 6.30 2.77 10.54
N GLY A 34 5.09 3.30 10.39
CA GLY A 34 3.90 2.74 11.03
C GLY A 34 3.61 3.32 12.42
N TYR A 35 4.37 4.32 12.89
CA TYR A 35 4.13 4.97 14.18
C TYR A 35 2.75 5.66 14.24
N SER A 36 2.30 6.24 13.13
CA SER A 36 0.97 6.84 12.99
C SER A 36 0.33 6.41 11.68
N VAL A 37 -0.97 6.17 11.71
CA VAL A 37 -1.77 5.81 10.53
C VAL A 37 -3.04 6.66 10.46
N ALA A 38 -3.38 7.11 9.26
CA ALA A 38 -4.66 7.74 8.96
C ALA A 38 -5.27 7.05 7.72
N LEU A 39 -6.59 6.88 7.72
CA LEU A 39 -7.31 6.25 6.62
C LEU A 39 -8.47 7.16 6.20
N SER A 40 -8.61 7.39 4.90
CA SER A 40 -9.75 8.09 4.32
C SER A 40 -10.14 7.43 2.99
N GLY A 41 -11.31 6.80 2.95
CA GLY A 41 -11.71 5.99 1.81
C GLY A 41 -10.70 4.87 1.56
N ASP A 42 -10.19 4.82 0.33
CA ASP A 42 -9.21 3.85 -0.14
C ASP A 42 -7.75 4.30 0.06
N THR A 43 -7.54 5.51 0.59
CA THR A 43 -6.21 6.08 0.83
C THR A 43 -5.80 5.92 2.29
N ALA A 44 -4.66 5.28 2.52
CA ALA A 44 -3.95 5.24 3.79
C ALA A 44 -2.74 6.17 3.78
N VAL A 45 -2.50 6.86 4.89
CA VAL A 45 -1.28 7.64 5.13
C VAL A 45 -0.56 7.06 6.34
N VAL A 46 0.72 6.72 6.17
CA VAL A 46 1.55 6.10 7.19
C VAL A 46 2.75 7.00 7.48
N GLY A 47 2.96 7.33 8.76
CA GLY A 47 4.09 8.15 9.20
C GLY A 47 5.31 7.33 9.58
N ALA A 48 6.50 7.87 9.29
CA ALA A 48 7.78 7.44 9.83
C ALA A 48 8.45 8.65 10.50
N MET A 49 8.32 8.75 11.82
CA MET A 49 8.65 9.98 12.56
C MET A 49 10.15 10.25 12.71
N LEU A 50 11.01 9.24 12.48
CA LEU A 50 12.46 9.35 12.55
C LEU A 50 13.13 9.13 11.19
N ASP A 51 12.36 9.23 10.11
CA ASP A 51 12.92 9.09 8.78
C ASP A 51 13.86 10.26 8.43
N ASP A 52 14.99 9.92 7.83
CA ASP A 52 16.02 10.84 7.37
C ASP A 52 15.75 11.22 5.91
N HIS A 53 15.32 12.46 5.65
CA HIS A 53 15.08 12.94 4.29
C HIS A 53 15.73 14.30 4.04
N ALA A 54 15.49 14.90 2.87
CA ALA A 54 16.05 16.20 2.46
C ALA A 54 15.82 17.35 3.47
N GLY A 55 14.90 17.19 4.42
CA GLY A 55 14.65 18.12 5.52
C GLY A 55 15.63 18.06 6.69
N GLY A 56 16.51 17.04 6.75
CA GLY A 56 17.48 16.83 7.83
C GLY A 56 17.30 15.47 8.53
N THR A 57 18.14 15.24 9.53
CA THR A 57 18.09 14.04 10.38
C THR A 57 16.79 14.00 11.20
N ASP A 58 16.15 12.84 11.26
CA ASP A 58 14.88 12.58 11.95
C ASP A 58 13.78 13.61 11.58
N ALA A 59 13.81 14.16 10.36
CA ALA A 59 12.84 15.15 9.91
C ALA A 59 11.43 14.55 9.78
N GLY A 60 11.37 13.23 9.57
CA GLY A 60 10.17 12.46 9.43
C GLY A 60 9.56 12.56 8.03
N SER A 61 8.86 11.51 7.65
CA SER A 61 8.17 11.39 6.36
C SER A 61 6.76 10.83 6.53
N ALA A 62 5.90 11.13 5.55
CA ALA A 62 4.58 10.56 5.43
C ALA A 62 4.43 9.88 4.07
N TYR A 63 3.97 8.64 4.09
CA TYR A 63 3.83 7.77 2.94
C TYR A 63 2.36 7.58 2.64
N ILE A 64 1.96 7.81 1.40
CA ILE A 64 0.58 7.67 0.95
C ILE A 64 0.47 6.36 0.18
N PHE A 65 -0.44 5.51 0.61
CA PHE A 65 -0.82 4.27 -0.05
C PHE A 65 -2.27 4.41 -0.48
N ASP A 66 -2.50 4.42 -1.79
CA ASP A 66 -3.85 4.32 -2.31
C ASP A 66 -4.12 2.85 -2.65
N GLN A 67 -5.22 2.29 -2.13
CA GLN A 67 -5.79 1.07 -2.66
C GLN A 67 -6.39 1.44 -4.02
N GLN A 68 -5.51 1.64 -5.00
CA GLN A 68 -5.89 1.94 -6.36
C GLN A 68 -6.75 0.76 -6.82
N CYS A 69 -8.05 0.98 -6.92
CA CYS A 69 -8.86 0.11 -7.75
C CYS A 69 -8.19 0.15 -9.12
N CYS A 70 -7.64 -0.97 -9.59
CA CYS A 70 -7.13 -1.16 -10.97
C CYS A 70 -7.89 -0.21 -11.87
N CYS A 71 -7.24 0.86 -12.34
CA CYS A 71 -7.92 2.09 -12.77
C CYS A 71 -9.00 1.71 -13.77
N ALA A 72 -10.28 1.61 -13.34
CA ALA A 72 -11.29 0.74 -13.95
C ALA A 72 -11.03 0.39 -15.44
N GLY A 73 -10.15 -0.60 -15.72
CA GLY A 73 -9.58 -0.79 -17.07
C GLY A 73 -8.10 -1.21 -17.12
N ASP A 74 -7.20 -0.52 -16.40
CA ASP A 74 -5.76 -0.86 -16.34
C ASP A 74 -5.53 -1.80 -15.13
N MET A 75 -5.19 -3.05 -15.44
CA MET A 75 -5.04 -4.16 -14.50
C MET A 75 -3.59 -4.48 -14.16
N ASN A 76 -2.63 -3.98 -14.93
CA ASN A 76 -1.20 -4.20 -14.72
C ASN A 76 -0.46 -2.96 -14.18
N ALA A 77 -1.16 -1.82 -14.06
CA ALA A 77 -0.68 -0.52 -13.62
C ALA A 77 0.45 0.05 -14.50
N ASP A 78 0.46 -0.24 -15.80
CA ASP A 78 1.44 0.31 -16.74
C ASP A 78 1.10 1.70 -17.28
N GLY A 79 -0.09 2.21 -16.95
CA GLY A 79 -0.56 3.53 -17.34
C GLY A 79 -1.33 3.57 -18.66
N THR A 80 -1.64 2.41 -19.26
CA THR A 80 -2.49 2.27 -20.45
C THR A 80 -3.60 1.25 -20.24
N VAL A 81 -4.69 1.39 -21.01
CA VAL A 81 -5.76 0.38 -21.06
C VAL A 81 -5.64 -0.34 -22.39
N ASP A 82 -4.97 -1.49 -22.40
CA ASP A 82 -4.58 -2.22 -23.61
C ASP A 82 -4.77 -3.75 -23.51
N GLY A 83 -4.24 -4.47 -24.51
CA GLY A 83 -4.39 -5.93 -24.60
C GLY A 83 -3.70 -6.71 -23.47
N SER A 84 -2.77 -6.08 -22.76
CA SER A 84 -2.03 -6.69 -21.64
C SER A 84 -2.85 -6.70 -20.33
N ASP A 85 -3.92 -5.91 -20.25
CA ASP A 85 -4.86 -5.90 -19.11
C ASP A 85 -5.87 -7.05 -19.14
N ILE A 86 -6.22 -7.52 -20.33
CA ILE A 86 -7.30 -8.52 -20.54
C ILE A 86 -7.02 -9.83 -19.78
N PRO A 87 -5.80 -10.42 -19.81
CA PRO A 87 -5.52 -11.64 -19.06
C PRO A 87 -5.69 -11.46 -17.55
N LEU A 88 -5.34 -10.28 -17.03
CA LEU A 88 -5.47 -9.96 -15.61
C LEU A 88 -6.94 -9.67 -15.24
N PHE A 89 -7.71 -9.04 -16.15
CA PHE A 89 -9.16 -8.91 -16.01
C PHE A 89 -9.84 -10.28 -15.90
N VAL A 90 -9.53 -11.20 -16.82
CA VAL A 90 -10.12 -12.54 -16.83
C VAL A 90 -9.71 -13.31 -15.57
N ASN A 91 -8.45 -13.22 -15.15
CA ASN A 91 -7.99 -13.85 -13.91
C ASN A 91 -8.72 -13.29 -12.68
N LYS A 92 -8.91 -11.97 -12.60
CA LYS A 92 -9.67 -11.32 -11.53
C LYS A 92 -11.12 -11.80 -11.48
N LEU A 93 -11.78 -11.91 -12.64
CA LEU A 93 -13.16 -12.38 -12.72
C LEU A 93 -13.32 -13.83 -12.23
N LEU A 94 -12.31 -14.67 -12.46
CA LEU A 94 -12.32 -16.09 -12.11
C LEU A 94 -11.85 -16.37 -10.68
N THR A 95 -11.01 -15.52 -10.10
CA THR A 95 -10.36 -15.76 -8.80
C THR A 95 -10.87 -14.85 -7.68
N GLY A 96 -11.63 -13.79 -8.01
CA GLY A 96 -12.09 -12.80 -7.03
C GLY A 96 -10.97 -12.00 -6.38
N GLY A 97 -9.77 -11.97 -6.97
CA GLY A 97 -8.60 -11.31 -6.43
C GLY A 97 -8.67 -9.78 -6.46
N ALA A 98 -7.96 -9.14 -5.52
CA ALA A 98 -7.64 -7.72 -5.57
C ALA A 98 -6.68 -7.43 -6.75
N CYS A 99 -6.45 -6.14 -7.06
CA CYS A 99 -5.39 -5.76 -7.99
C CYS A 99 -4.04 -6.35 -7.52
N PRO A 100 -3.17 -6.81 -8.44
CA PRO A 100 -1.80 -7.19 -8.07
C PRO A 100 -1.03 -6.02 -7.45
#